data_AF-A0A8J4D2L9-F1
#
_entry.id   AF-A0A8J4D2L9-F1
#
_cell.length_a   1.000
_cell.length_b   1.000
_cell.length_c   1.000
_cell.angle_alpha   90.00
_cell.angle_beta   90.00
_cell.angle_gamma   90.00
#
_symmetry.space_group_name_H-M   'P 1'
#
loop_
_entity.id
_entity.type
_entity.pdbx_description
1 polymer ?
#
loop_
_entity_poly.entity_id
_entity_poly.type
_entity_poly.pdbx_seq_one_letter_code
_entity_poly.pdbx_strand_id
1 'polypeptide(L)'
;MISAFPRANITARNGCTPGVPTPYMIMCLELSVDRDVDLVFMEYTLNDGIDPMLFNNRIVMDMERLVRRVMDLPSQPAVVFMHVPTFGMANYPKGHEKNPENGTYTRFYETTEDAQTAISQYYDVQYLSLRTAMYRLAAHKGVEGFRWEDAFVDHHPGDHGHKIMADLAVNLIQRVALGLLMEPYSAADAEAANEPLPPPMYAGNTAPSSPMCLVGDAFRQLVILSEGFEYINEGTAIKPKPGYVATQPGSRLQLRVDTDRSAVGSPPDAMVHVYLHHLRSYEHMGTATITCISGCSCSAVEVNAHITEKVSQVYMARLVISQSKDCIVEVKVASSTSSGEHKFKVSGLVVAEKAGVGDAMERLGGDNQPFGLRQHNGDATQVVWTKEGRTGGHGQPER
;
A
#
# COMPACT_ATOMS: atom_id res chain seq x y z
N MET A 1 -1.98 -0.18 24.34
CA MET A 1 -0.77 -1.02 24.50
C MET A 1 0.32 -0.33 25.32
N ILE A 2 0.81 0.85 24.92
CA ILE A 2 1.87 1.60 25.64
C ILE A 2 1.60 1.72 27.15
N SER A 3 0.38 2.15 27.54
CA SER A 3 0.00 2.27 28.95
C SER A 3 -0.20 0.92 29.66
N ALA A 4 -0.59 -0.12 28.92
CA ALA A 4 -0.91 -1.44 29.47
C ALA A 4 0.36 -2.27 29.77
N PHE A 5 1.44 -2.04 29.03
CA PHE A 5 2.72 -2.73 29.18
C PHE A 5 3.85 -1.72 29.44
N PRO A 6 3.85 -1.02 30.60
CA PRO A 6 4.77 0.08 30.86
C PRO A 6 6.25 -0.33 30.92
N ARG A 7 6.53 -1.62 31.08
CA ARG A 7 7.90 -2.18 31.04
C ARG A 7 8.40 -2.50 29.63
N ALA A 8 7.50 -2.64 28.64
CA ALA A 8 7.87 -2.86 27.25
C ALA A 8 8.15 -1.52 26.56
N ASN A 9 9.07 -1.50 25.59
CA ASN A 9 9.27 -0.34 24.72
C ASN A 9 8.39 -0.52 23.47
N ILE A 10 7.19 0.04 23.50
CA ILE A 10 6.22 -0.11 22.41
C ILE A 10 6.27 1.12 21.53
N THR A 11 6.60 0.91 20.26
CA THR A 11 6.36 1.85 19.17
C THR A 11 5.17 1.36 18.35
N ALA A 12 4.39 2.29 17.80
CA ALA A 12 3.35 1.95 16.84
C ALA A 12 3.46 2.92 15.66
N ARG A 13 3.34 2.39 14.44
CA ARG A 13 3.40 3.17 13.20
C ARG A 13 2.14 2.95 12.38
N ASN A 14 1.60 4.03 11.83
CA ASN A 14 0.57 3.92 10.79
C ASN A 14 1.25 3.76 9.43
N GLY A 15 1.24 2.54 8.91
CA GLY A 15 1.74 2.17 7.58
C GLY A 15 0.72 2.29 6.44
N CYS A 16 -0.51 2.76 6.72
CA CYS A 16 -1.60 2.74 5.76
C CYS A 16 -1.45 3.82 4.67
N THR A 17 -1.88 3.46 3.46
CA THR A 17 -2.04 4.39 2.34
C THR A 17 -3.51 4.39 1.91
N PRO A 18 -4.20 5.55 1.91
CA PRO A 18 -5.61 5.63 1.59
C PRO A 18 -5.94 5.16 0.18
N GLY A 19 -7.04 4.42 0.03
CA GLY A 19 -7.61 4.05 -1.26
C GLY A 19 -6.77 3.06 -2.08
N VAL A 20 -5.86 2.32 -1.46
CA VAL A 20 -5.04 1.31 -2.14
C VAL A 20 -5.50 -0.10 -1.78
N PRO A 21 -5.63 -1.01 -2.77
CA PRO A 21 -5.96 -2.40 -2.52
C PRO A 21 -4.72 -3.21 -2.13
N THR A 22 -4.94 -4.44 -1.68
CA THR A 22 -3.91 -5.42 -1.31
C THR A 22 -2.76 -5.52 -2.31
N PRO A 23 -2.99 -5.61 -3.64
CA PRO A 23 -1.89 -5.68 -4.62
C PRO A 23 -0.90 -4.52 -4.58
N TYR A 24 -1.36 -3.31 -4.26
CA TYR A 24 -0.45 -2.19 -4.07
C TYR A 24 0.48 -2.44 -2.89
N MET A 25 -0.08 -2.93 -1.79
CA MET A 25 0.73 -3.24 -0.61
C MET A 25 1.67 -4.42 -0.88
N ILE A 26 1.28 -5.39 -1.71
CA ILE A 26 2.22 -6.41 -2.17
C ILE A 26 3.41 -5.74 -2.86
N MET A 27 3.25 -4.67 -3.62
CA MET A 27 4.36 -3.98 -4.28
C MET A 27 5.17 -3.05 -3.38
N CYS A 28 4.50 -2.37 -2.46
CA CYS A 28 5.08 -1.29 -1.67
C CYS A 28 5.23 -1.62 -0.19
N LEU A 29 5.24 -2.91 0.20
CA LEU A 29 5.25 -3.34 1.60
C LEU A 29 6.36 -2.64 2.41
N GLU A 30 7.56 -2.54 1.84
CA GLU A 30 8.74 -1.91 2.46
C GLU A 30 8.53 -0.43 2.83
N LEU A 31 7.58 0.27 2.19
CA LEU A 31 7.28 1.67 2.48
C LEU A 31 6.28 1.83 3.63
N SER A 32 5.62 0.74 4.00
CA SER A 32 4.47 0.70 4.90
C SER A 32 4.79 -0.03 6.19
N VAL A 33 5.63 -1.06 6.12
CA VAL A 33 5.90 -1.98 7.23
C VAL A 33 7.40 -2.02 7.49
N ASP A 34 7.78 -1.78 8.74
CA ASP A 34 9.16 -1.88 9.19
C ASP A 34 9.64 -3.33 9.15
N ARG A 35 10.92 -3.54 8.81
CA ARG A 35 11.50 -4.90 8.71
C ARG A 35 11.57 -5.61 10.07
N ASP A 36 11.64 -4.85 11.14
CA ASP A 36 11.75 -5.30 12.53
C ASP A 36 10.42 -5.20 13.30
N VAL A 37 9.29 -5.13 12.60
CA VAL A 37 7.97 -5.08 13.24
C VAL A 37 7.63 -6.40 13.95
N ASP A 38 7.01 -6.31 15.13
CA ASP A 38 6.59 -7.48 15.93
C ASP A 38 5.12 -7.88 15.70
N LEU A 39 4.25 -6.92 15.35
CA LEU A 39 2.81 -7.11 15.22
C LEU A 39 2.25 -6.21 14.11
N VAL A 40 1.53 -6.80 13.15
CA VAL A 40 0.91 -6.10 12.03
C VAL A 40 -0.60 -6.34 12.03
N PHE A 41 -1.37 -5.24 12.07
CA PHE A 41 -2.81 -5.27 11.76
C PHE A 41 -3.01 -4.94 10.27
N MET A 42 -3.73 -5.78 9.54
CA MET A 42 -3.98 -5.61 8.10
C MET A 42 -5.47 -5.43 7.83
N GLU A 43 -5.84 -4.40 7.07
CA GLU A 43 -7.23 -4.11 6.66
C GLU A 43 -7.23 -3.78 5.16
N TYR A 44 -7.91 -4.58 4.36
CA TYR A 44 -8.12 -4.33 2.93
C TYR A 44 -9.50 -4.76 2.43
N THR A 45 -10.40 -5.21 3.31
CA THR A 45 -11.71 -5.71 2.93
C THR A 45 -12.53 -4.64 2.21
N LEU A 46 -12.39 -3.37 2.62
CA LEU A 46 -13.05 -2.26 1.95
C LEU A 46 -12.40 -1.92 0.59
N ASN A 47 -11.07 -1.89 0.52
CA ASN A 47 -10.34 -1.41 -0.66
C ASN A 47 -10.17 -2.46 -1.76
N ASP A 48 -10.24 -3.76 -1.43
CA ASP A 48 -10.12 -4.83 -2.42
C ASP A 48 -11.36 -4.99 -3.30
N GLY A 49 -12.48 -4.40 -2.89
CA GLY A 49 -13.75 -4.50 -3.61
C GLY A 49 -14.37 -5.89 -3.46
N ILE A 50 -14.97 -6.41 -4.54
CA ILE A 50 -15.66 -7.70 -4.56
C ILE A 50 -15.16 -8.52 -5.75
N ASP A 51 -14.91 -9.81 -5.51
CA ASP A 51 -14.75 -10.83 -6.53
C ASP A 51 -15.84 -11.88 -6.33
N PRO A 52 -16.77 -12.06 -7.29
CA PRO A 52 -17.88 -12.99 -7.15
C PRO A 52 -17.44 -14.47 -7.22
N MET A 53 -16.20 -14.75 -7.60
CA MET A 53 -15.69 -16.12 -7.66
C MET A 53 -15.34 -16.63 -6.27
N LEU A 54 -15.77 -17.85 -5.93
CA LEU A 54 -15.35 -18.50 -4.68
C LEU A 54 -13.96 -19.14 -4.84
N PHE A 55 -13.75 -19.87 -5.93
CA PHE A 55 -12.47 -20.51 -6.27
C PHE A 55 -11.65 -19.60 -7.17
N ASN A 56 -10.33 -19.60 -7.00
CA ASN A 56 -9.42 -18.67 -7.66
C ASN A 56 -9.84 -17.21 -7.48
N ASN A 57 -10.40 -16.89 -6.31
CA ASN A 57 -10.79 -15.54 -5.96
C ASN A 57 -9.52 -14.67 -5.89
N ARG A 58 -9.47 -13.64 -6.74
CA ARG A 58 -8.28 -12.80 -6.91
C ARG A 58 -7.93 -12.06 -5.63
N ILE A 59 -8.94 -11.56 -4.91
CA ILE A 59 -8.75 -10.84 -3.65
C ILE A 59 -8.13 -11.75 -2.60
N VAL A 60 -8.58 -12.99 -2.51
CA VAL A 60 -8.01 -13.98 -1.58
C VAL A 60 -6.59 -14.35 -1.98
N MET A 61 -6.33 -14.53 -3.28
CA MET A 61 -4.98 -14.80 -3.77
C MET A 61 -4.03 -13.63 -3.53
N ASP A 62 -4.49 -12.39 -3.68
CA ASP A 62 -3.70 -11.19 -3.40
C ASP A 62 -3.42 -11.10 -1.89
N MET A 63 -4.42 -11.33 -1.04
CA MET A 63 -4.27 -11.34 0.42
C MET A 63 -3.29 -12.41 0.88
N GLU A 64 -3.35 -13.60 0.29
CA GLU A 64 -2.37 -14.66 0.53
C GLU A 64 -0.93 -14.20 0.26
N ARG A 65 -0.69 -13.57 -0.90
CA ARG A 65 0.66 -13.11 -1.23
C ARG A 65 1.12 -12.03 -0.25
N LEU A 66 0.23 -11.13 0.15
CA LEU A 66 0.57 -10.09 1.13
C LEU A 66 0.88 -10.68 2.52
N VAL A 67 0.02 -11.55 3.07
CA VAL A 67 0.24 -12.12 4.42
C VAL A 67 1.53 -12.92 4.46
N ARG A 68 1.83 -13.68 3.40
CA ARG A 68 3.09 -14.43 3.30
C ARG A 68 4.31 -13.50 3.33
N ARG A 69 4.27 -12.38 2.60
CA ARG A 69 5.37 -11.39 2.66
C ARG A 69 5.55 -10.80 4.04
N VAL A 70 4.46 -10.54 4.76
CA VAL A 70 4.51 -10.00 6.12
C VAL A 70 5.09 -11.03 7.09
N MET A 71 4.64 -12.28 7.03
CA MET A 71 5.13 -13.35 7.90
C MET A 71 6.58 -13.75 7.60
N ASP A 72 7.05 -13.54 6.36
CA ASP A 72 8.45 -13.78 5.94
C ASP A 72 9.40 -12.63 6.31
N LEU A 73 8.91 -11.57 6.96
CA LEU A 73 9.78 -10.51 7.47
C LEU A 73 10.76 -11.06 8.53
N PRO A 74 11.95 -10.46 8.69
CA PRO A 74 13.00 -10.97 9.58
C PRO A 74 12.57 -11.25 11.02
N SER A 75 11.61 -10.49 11.55
CA SER A 75 11.12 -10.66 12.93
C SER A 75 9.94 -11.62 13.05
N GLN A 76 9.48 -12.21 11.94
CA GLN A 76 8.33 -13.12 11.88
C GLN A 76 7.12 -12.54 12.66
N PRO A 77 6.62 -11.36 12.27
CA PRO A 77 5.62 -10.65 13.05
C PRO A 77 4.34 -11.46 13.22
N ALA A 78 3.70 -11.28 14.38
CA ALA A 78 2.32 -11.67 14.54
C ALA A 78 1.44 -10.87 13.56
N VAL A 79 0.53 -11.54 12.87
CA VAL A 79 -0.40 -10.90 11.93
C VAL A 79 -1.82 -11.03 12.43
N VAL A 80 -2.56 -9.92 12.36
CA VAL A 80 -3.99 -9.88 12.67
C VAL A 80 -4.72 -9.21 11.53
N PHE A 81 -5.69 -9.90 10.94
CA PHE A 81 -6.62 -9.25 10.02
C PHE A 81 -7.64 -8.43 10.80
N MET A 82 -7.81 -7.17 10.42
CA MET A 82 -8.86 -6.29 10.90
C MET A 82 -9.79 -6.07 9.73
N HIS A 83 -11.03 -6.54 9.82
CA HIS A 83 -12.02 -6.42 8.75
C HIS A 83 -12.99 -5.28 9.04
N VAL A 84 -13.08 -4.34 8.10
CA VAL A 84 -14.07 -3.26 8.11
C VAL A 84 -15.23 -3.64 7.18
N PRO A 85 -16.50 -3.40 7.56
CA PRO A 85 -17.65 -3.66 6.70
C PRO A 85 -17.51 -2.91 5.37
N THR A 86 -17.98 -3.54 4.29
CA THR A 86 -18.08 -2.84 3.01
C THR A 86 -19.09 -1.69 3.07
N PHE A 87 -18.99 -0.76 2.12
CA PHE A 87 -19.84 0.41 2.07
C PHE A 87 -21.35 0.05 2.12
N GLY A 88 -22.07 0.66 3.05
CA GLY A 88 -23.52 0.50 3.20
C GLY A 88 -23.96 -0.79 3.89
N MET A 89 -23.04 -1.63 4.40
CA MET A 89 -23.39 -2.95 4.92
C MET A 89 -24.30 -2.93 6.15
N ALA A 90 -24.07 -2.02 7.10
CA ALA A 90 -24.93 -1.88 8.27
C ALA A 90 -25.85 -0.65 8.18
N ASN A 91 -26.05 -0.13 6.95
CA ASN A 91 -26.92 1.00 6.66
C ASN A 91 -28.39 0.56 6.56
N TYR A 92 -29.30 1.52 6.43
CA TYR A 92 -30.73 1.26 6.35
C TYR A 92 -31.17 0.80 4.95
N PRO A 93 -32.09 -0.17 4.83
CA PRO A 93 -32.56 -0.65 3.53
C PRO A 93 -33.33 0.43 2.76
N LYS A 94 -33.49 0.23 1.44
CA LYS A 94 -34.30 1.11 0.58
C LYS A 94 -35.73 1.24 1.11
N GLY A 95 -36.25 2.47 1.13
CA GLY A 95 -37.57 2.80 1.67
C GLY A 95 -37.65 2.95 3.19
N HIS A 96 -36.54 2.78 3.92
CA HIS A 96 -36.49 3.08 5.35
C HIS A 96 -36.54 4.60 5.58
N GLU A 97 -37.20 5.07 6.66
CA GLU A 97 -37.35 6.51 6.96
C GLU A 97 -36.00 7.24 7.09
N LYS A 98 -34.99 6.54 7.61
CA LYS A 98 -33.60 7.02 7.71
C LYS A 98 -32.76 6.83 6.43
N ASN A 99 -33.33 6.31 5.36
CA ASN A 99 -32.73 6.25 4.03
C ASN A 99 -33.68 6.82 2.97
N PRO A 100 -34.09 8.11 3.09
CA PRO A 100 -35.07 8.72 2.20
C PRO A 100 -34.56 8.83 0.76
N GLU A 101 -33.24 8.91 0.56
CA GLU A 101 -32.59 9.02 -0.75
C GLU A 101 -32.29 7.66 -1.38
N ASN A 102 -32.63 6.55 -0.72
CA ASN A 102 -32.31 5.20 -1.15
C ASN A 102 -30.81 4.98 -1.47
N GLY A 103 -29.94 5.57 -0.63
CA GLY A 103 -28.50 5.39 -0.68
C GLY A 103 -28.07 3.93 -0.52
N THR A 104 -26.77 3.69 -0.69
CA THR A 104 -26.18 2.34 -0.74
C THR A 104 -26.54 1.52 0.49
N TYR A 105 -27.09 0.34 0.24
CA TYR A 105 -27.40 -0.69 1.22
C TYR A 105 -26.80 -2.00 0.73
N THR A 106 -26.00 -2.62 1.58
CA THR A 106 -25.31 -3.88 1.31
C THR A 106 -25.70 -4.89 2.38
N ARG A 107 -25.92 -6.16 2.02
CA ARG A 107 -26.32 -7.19 2.97
C ARG A 107 -25.10 -7.75 3.71
N PHE A 108 -25.33 -8.38 4.87
CA PHE A 108 -24.28 -8.98 5.71
C PHE A 108 -23.26 -9.84 4.95
N TYR A 109 -23.71 -10.62 3.97
CA TYR A 109 -22.89 -11.58 3.23
C TYR A 109 -22.22 -11.00 1.98
N GLU A 110 -22.51 -9.74 1.63
CA GLU A 110 -21.98 -9.08 0.43
C GLU A 110 -20.64 -8.41 0.77
N THR A 111 -19.66 -9.21 1.21
CA THR A 111 -18.30 -8.78 1.58
C THR A 111 -17.28 -9.86 1.19
N THR A 112 -16.03 -9.45 1.04
CA THR A 112 -14.89 -10.35 0.83
C THR A 112 -14.28 -10.89 2.11
N GLU A 113 -14.70 -10.37 3.27
CA GLU A 113 -14.25 -10.84 4.60
C GLU A 113 -14.37 -12.36 4.74
N ASP A 114 -15.50 -12.94 4.32
CA ASP A 114 -15.75 -14.39 4.44
C ASP A 114 -14.74 -15.20 3.61
N ALA A 115 -14.37 -14.70 2.43
CA ALA A 115 -13.38 -15.35 1.56
C ALA A 115 -11.95 -15.12 2.06
N GLN A 116 -11.63 -13.92 2.55
CA GLN A 116 -10.33 -13.60 3.14
C GLN A 116 -10.08 -14.40 4.43
N THR A 117 -11.12 -14.74 5.20
CA THR A 117 -11.00 -15.55 6.43
C THR A 117 -10.48 -16.97 6.15
N ALA A 118 -10.58 -17.49 4.92
CA ALA A 118 -9.94 -18.75 4.55
C ALA A 118 -8.40 -18.68 4.68
N ILE A 119 -7.81 -17.52 4.40
CA ILE A 119 -6.37 -17.26 4.61
C ILE A 119 -6.04 -17.30 6.10
N SER A 120 -6.91 -16.73 6.95
CA SER A 120 -6.72 -16.77 8.40
C SER A 120 -6.64 -18.20 8.94
N GLN A 121 -7.51 -19.08 8.46
CA GLN A 121 -7.52 -20.49 8.84
C GLN A 121 -6.31 -21.27 8.30
N TYR A 122 -5.87 -20.95 7.08
CA TYR A 122 -4.76 -21.67 6.44
C TYR A 122 -3.38 -21.30 7.02
N TYR A 123 -3.18 -20.03 7.38
CA TYR A 123 -1.92 -19.51 7.91
C TYR A 123 -1.91 -19.33 9.43
N ASP A 124 -2.96 -19.78 10.11
CA ASP A 124 -3.17 -19.63 11.55
C ASP A 124 -3.02 -18.18 12.06
N VAL A 125 -3.52 -17.22 11.28
CA VAL A 125 -3.52 -15.80 11.66
C VAL A 125 -4.86 -15.40 12.26
N GLN A 126 -4.82 -14.56 13.30
CA GLN A 126 -6.05 -14.10 13.95
C GLN A 126 -6.79 -13.09 13.08
N TYR A 127 -8.11 -13.01 13.23
CA TYR A 127 -8.91 -11.98 12.57
C TYR A 127 -9.94 -11.35 13.52
N LEU A 128 -10.24 -10.09 13.27
CA LEU A 128 -11.20 -9.27 14.00
C LEU A 128 -12.20 -8.69 13.00
N SER A 129 -13.48 -8.72 13.33
CA SER A 129 -14.54 -8.27 12.42
C SER A 129 -15.38 -7.17 13.04
N LEU A 130 -15.22 -5.95 12.52
CA LEU A 130 -16.10 -4.84 12.85
C LEU A 130 -17.52 -5.10 12.32
N ARG A 131 -17.65 -5.82 11.18
CA ARG A 131 -18.94 -6.30 10.65
C ARG A 131 -19.69 -7.15 11.69
N THR A 132 -19.06 -8.18 12.23
CA THR A 132 -19.71 -9.06 13.24
C THR A 132 -20.01 -8.30 14.53
N ALA A 133 -19.11 -7.40 14.95
CA ALA A 133 -19.30 -6.61 16.17
C ALA A 133 -20.50 -5.67 16.07
N MET A 134 -20.74 -5.06 14.90
CA MET A 134 -21.73 -4.00 14.74
C MET A 134 -23.04 -4.45 14.10
N TYR A 135 -23.01 -5.28 13.05
CA TYR A 135 -24.14 -5.40 12.10
C TYR A 135 -25.47 -5.71 12.78
N ARG A 136 -25.52 -6.67 13.70
CA ARG A 136 -26.75 -7.02 14.42
C ARG A 136 -27.25 -5.87 15.28
N LEU A 137 -26.34 -5.15 15.95
CA LEU A 137 -26.68 -4.03 16.83
C LEU A 137 -27.18 -2.83 16.00
N ALA A 138 -26.55 -2.59 14.86
CA ALA A 138 -26.88 -1.56 13.89
C ALA A 138 -28.19 -1.86 13.15
N ALA A 139 -28.18 -2.87 12.28
CA ALA A 139 -29.18 -3.12 11.24
C ALA A 139 -30.46 -3.81 11.76
N HIS A 140 -30.40 -4.51 12.90
CA HIS A 140 -31.56 -5.23 13.44
C HIS A 140 -32.10 -4.66 14.75
N LYS A 141 -31.25 -4.05 15.56
CA LYS A 141 -31.64 -3.54 16.87
C LYS A 141 -31.67 -2.02 16.96
N GLY A 142 -30.99 -1.30 16.06
CA GLY A 142 -30.89 0.16 16.10
C GLY A 142 -30.31 0.70 17.42
N VAL A 143 -29.38 -0.04 18.04
CA VAL A 143 -28.77 0.35 19.33
C VAL A 143 -27.93 1.61 19.13
N GLU A 144 -28.19 2.63 19.94
CA GLU A 144 -27.40 3.87 19.95
C GLU A 144 -25.91 3.59 20.21
N GLY A 145 -25.04 4.27 19.47
CA GLY A 145 -23.59 4.02 19.44
C GLY A 145 -23.17 2.93 18.45
N PHE A 146 -24.10 2.08 17.99
CA PHE A 146 -23.80 1.03 17.02
C PHE A 146 -24.45 1.25 15.66
N ARG A 147 -25.28 2.29 15.48
CA ARG A 147 -25.91 2.57 14.18
C ARG A 147 -24.85 2.98 13.17
N TRP A 148 -25.18 2.87 11.87
CA TRP A 148 -24.25 3.27 10.81
C TRP A 148 -23.80 4.72 10.99
N GLU A 149 -24.74 5.64 11.21
CA GLU A 149 -24.46 7.06 11.41
C GLU A 149 -23.71 7.39 12.71
N ASP A 150 -23.70 6.47 13.69
CA ASP A 150 -22.96 6.67 14.95
C ASP A 150 -21.47 6.31 14.78
N ALA A 151 -21.17 5.38 13.87
CA ALA A 151 -19.85 4.78 13.71
C ALA A 151 -19.13 5.17 12.43
N PHE A 152 -19.85 5.61 11.39
CA PHE A 152 -19.31 5.96 10.07
C PHE A 152 -19.71 7.39 9.69
N VAL A 153 -18.80 8.11 9.04
CA VAL A 153 -19.09 9.43 8.44
C VAL A 153 -19.64 9.25 7.02
N ASP A 154 -19.07 8.31 6.28
CA ASP A 154 -19.48 7.90 4.94
C ASP A 154 -19.28 6.38 4.78
N HIS A 155 -18.20 5.96 4.14
CA HIS A 155 -17.66 4.59 4.15
C HIS A 155 -16.48 4.45 5.11
N HIS A 156 -15.93 5.56 5.60
CA HIS A 156 -14.86 5.60 6.59
C HIS A 156 -15.45 5.55 8.01
N PRO A 157 -14.89 4.73 8.91
CA PRO A 157 -15.18 4.82 10.33
C PRO A 157 -14.89 6.24 10.85
N GLY A 158 -15.83 6.81 11.59
CA GLY A 158 -15.58 8.02 12.37
C GLY A 158 -14.80 7.70 13.66
N ASP A 159 -14.62 8.69 14.52
CA ASP A 159 -13.93 8.53 15.80
C ASP A 159 -14.52 7.39 16.64
N HIS A 160 -15.84 7.22 16.63
CA HIS A 160 -16.48 6.15 17.38
C HIS A 160 -16.28 4.77 16.74
N GLY A 161 -16.38 4.65 15.41
CA GLY A 161 -16.06 3.40 14.70
C GLY A 161 -14.62 2.96 14.94
N HIS A 162 -13.66 3.89 14.89
CA HIS A 162 -12.26 3.62 15.23
C HIS A 162 -12.08 3.19 16.69
N LYS A 163 -12.87 3.72 17.64
CA LYS A 163 -12.87 3.24 19.04
C LYS A 163 -13.34 1.79 19.14
N ILE A 164 -14.41 1.41 18.43
CA ILE A 164 -14.89 0.01 18.41
C ILE A 164 -13.80 -0.92 17.85
N MET A 165 -13.14 -0.52 16.75
CA MET A 165 -12.02 -1.29 16.18
C MET A 165 -10.86 -1.43 17.18
N ALA A 166 -10.52 -0.35 17.89
CA ALA A 166 -9.50 -0.39 18.93
C ALA A 166 -9.89 -1.30 20.09
N ASP A 167 -11.15 -1.31 20.51
CA ASP A 167 -11.67 -2.20 21.56
C ASP A 167 -11.58 -3.67 21.15
N LEU A 168 -11.83 -4.01 19.87
CA LEU A 168 -11.62 -5.37 19.35
C LEU A 168 -10.14 -5.79 19.47
N ALA A 169 -9.21 -4.94 19.04
CA ALA A 169 -7.78 -5.21 19.15
C ALA A 169 -7.32 -5.33 20.61
N VAL A 170 -7.80 -4.44 21.48
CA VAL A 170 -7.51 -4.48 22.92
C VAL A 170 -8.06 -5.76 23.54
N ASN A 171 -9.29 -6.18 23.19
CA ASN A 171 -9.88 -7.41 23.70
C ASN A 171 -9.04 -8.65 23.31
N LEU A 172 -8.59 -8.71 22.05
CA LEU A 172 -7.69 -9.79 21.59
C LEU A 172 -6.42 -9.83 22.44
N ILE A 173 -5.73 -8.70 22.58
CA ILE A 173 -4.48 -8.61 23.33
C ILE A 173 -4.69 -8.97 24.82
N GLN A 174 -5.79 -8.52 25.42
CA GLN A 174 -6.13 -8.86 26.81
C GLN A 174 -6.39 -10.37 26.97
N ARG A 175 -7.12 -10.99 26.03
CA ARG A 175 -7.35 -12.44 26.05
C ARG A 175 -6.05 -13.23 25.91
N VAL A 176 -5.18 -12.83 25.00
CA VAL A 176 -3.86 -13.45 24.82
C VAL A 176 -3.01 -13.29 26.09
N ALA A 177 -2.97 -12.10 26.67
CA ALA A 177 -2.22 -11.85 27.91
C ALA A 177 -2.75 -12.68 29.09
N LEU A 178 -4.06 -12.82 29.23
CA LEU A 178 -4.68 -13.70 30.24
C LEU A 178 -4.37 -15.18 29.96
N GLY A 179 -4.42 -15.60 28.69
CA GLY A 179 -4.00 -16.93 28.25
C GLY A 179 -2.58 -17.25 28.70
N LEU A 180 -1.64 -16.34 28.43
CA LEU A 180 -0.23 -16.48 28.82
C LEU A 180 0.03 -16.46 30.34
N LEU A 181 -0.93 -15.97 31.15
CA LEU A 181 -0.84 -16.09 32.61
C LEU A 181 -1.29 -17.48 33.10
N MET A 182 -2.19 -18.14 32.36
CA MET A 182 -2.69 -19.47 32.68
C MET A 182 -1.78 -20.56 32.10
N GLU A 183 -1.31 -20.34 30.89
CA GLU A 183 -0.42 -21.23 30.12
C GLU A 183 0.75 -20.38 29.57
N PRO A 184 1.83 -20.23 30.34
CA PRO A 184 2.96 -19.42 29.94
C PRO A 184 3.61 -19.91 28.65
N TYR A 185 4.06 -18.96 27.84
CA TYR A 185 4.82 -19.22 26.62
C TYR A 185 5.99 -20.18 26.90
N SER A 186 6.06 -21.24 26.10
CA SER A 186 6.93 -22.38 26.29
C SER A 186 7.84 -22.61 25.08
N ALA A 187 8.73 -23.60 25.19
CA ALA A 187 9.56 -24.02 24.07
C ALA A 187 8.72 -24.56 22.90
N ALA A 188 7.56 -25.16 23.17
CA ALA A 188 6.66 -25.66 22.13
C ALA A 188 6.05 -24.50 21.32
N ASP A 189 5.70 -23.39 21.98
CA ASP A 189 5.20 -22.19 21.29
C ASP A 189 6.29 -21.53 20.44
N ALA A 190 7.53 -21.55 20.92
CA ALA A 190 8.67 -21.09 20.13
C ALA A 190 8.93 -21.99 18.92
N GLU A 191 8.83 -23.30 19.07
CA GLU A 191 8.95 -24.23 17.95
C GLU A 191 7.85 -23.98 16.90
N ALA A 192 6.59 -23.87 17.34
CA ALA A 192 5.45 -23.59 16.46
C ALA A 192 5.59 -22.24 15.74
N ALA A 193 6.02 -21.18 16.44
CA ALA A 193 6.23 -19.87 15.84
C ALA A 193 7.38 -19.84 14.80
N ASN A 194 8.35 -20.76 14.91
CA ASN A 194 9.47 -20.87 13.98
C ASN A 194 9.20 -21.87 12.84
N GLU A 195 8.01 -22.48 12.77
CA GLU A 195 7.68 -23.38 11.66
C GLU A 195 7.75 -22.65 10.32
N PRO A 196 8.34 -23.27 9.27
CA PRO A 196 8.31 -22.69 7.94
C PRO A 196 6.87 -22.48 7.47
N LEU A 197 6.62 -21.37 6.78
CA LEU A 197 5.32 -21.12 6.17
C LEU A 197 4.88 -22.32 5.33
N PRO A 198 3.60 -22.74 5.41
CA PRO A 198 3.08 -23.78 4.53
C PRO A 198 3.25 -23.37 3.05
N PRO A 199 3.16 -24.30 2.09
CA PRO A 199 3.09 -23.92 0.68
C PRO A 199 1.90 -22.96 0.44
N PRO A 200 1.87 -22.21 -0.67
CA PRO A 200 0.69 -21.41 -1.01
C PRO A 200 -0.60 -22.27 -1.05
N MET A 201 -1.66 -21.79 -0.42
CA MET A 201 -3.03 -22.34 -0.46
C MET A 201 -3.52 -22.46 -1.90
N TYR A 202 -3.25 -21.45 -2.73
CA TYR A 202 -3.45 -21.54 -4.18
C TYR A 202 -2.15 -21.94 -4.88
N ALA A 203 -2.18 -23.04 -5.62
CA ALA A 203 -1.01 -23.54 -6.34
C ALA A 203 -0.38 -22.46 -7.23
N GLY A 204 0.93 -22.23 -7.08
CA GLY A 204 1.68 -21.23 -7.83
C GLY A 204 1.43 -19.78 -7.41
N ASN A 205 0.63 -19.51 -6.37
CA ASN A 205 0.37 -18.17 -5.86
C ASN A 205 1.49 -17.67 -4.92
N THR A 206 2.73 -17.76 -5.39
CA THR A 206 3.91 -17.37 -4.63
C THR A 206 4.02 -15.85 -4.56
N ALA A 207 4.36 -15.34 -3.37
CA ALA A 207 4.65 -13.94 -3.17
C ALA A 207 5.98 -13.53 -3.86
N PRO A 208 6.08 -12.29 -4.37
CA PRO A 208 7.32 -11.75 -4.88
C PRO A 208 8.34 -11.56 -3.74
N SER A 209 9.61 -11.88 -4.01
CA SER A 209 10.70 -11.80 -3.02
C SER A 209 11.50 -10.50 -3.10
N SER A 210 11.21 -9.63 -4.08
CA SER A 210 11.90 -8.36 -4.28
C SER A 210 10.99 -7.16 -4.01
N PRO A 211 11.55 -6.05 -3.47
CA PRO A 211 10.83 -4.78 -3.40
C PRO A 211 10.48 -4.31 -4.79
N MET A 212 9.24 -3.86 -4.97
CA MET A 212 8.76 -3.41 -6.28
C MET A 212 8.60 -1.90 -6.32
N CYS A 213 8.30 -1.27 -5.19
CA CYS A 213 8.30 0.18 -5.04
C CYS A 213 9.66 0.67 -4.55
N LEU A 214 10.39 1.31 -5.45
CA LEU A 214 11.75 1.74 -5.25
C LEU A 214 11.75 3.28 -5.19
N VAL A 215 11.82 3.81 -3.96
CA VAL A 215 11.87 5.26 -3.66
C VAL A 215 13.05 5.55 -2.73
N GLY A 216 13.41 6.83 -2.58
CA GLY A 216 14.48 7.24 -1.66
C GLY A 216 15.82 6.57 -1.99
N ASP A 217 16.44 5.93 -0.99
CA ASP A 217 17.73 5.26 -1.17
C ASP A 217 17.64 4.02 -2.06
N ALA A 218 16.54 3.27 -2.02
CA ALA A 218 16.33 2.12 -2.89
C ALA A 218 16.30 2.55 -4.37
N PHE A 219 15.67 3.69 -4.67
CA PHE A 219 15.70 4.28 -6.01
C PHE A 219 17.11 4.75 -6.39
N ARG A 220 17.81 5.40 -5.46
CA ARG A 220 19.17 5.91 -5.68
C ARG A 220 20.15 4.81 -6.08
N GLN A 221 19.99 3.61 -5.52
CA GLN A 221 20.82 2.44 -5.83
C GLN A 221 20.66 1.92 -7.26
N LEU A 222 19.60 2.31 -7.96
CA LEU A 222 19.36 1.92 -9.36
C LEU A 222 20.12 2.80 -10.35
N VAL A 223 20.53 4.00 -9.92
CA VAL A 223 21.13 5.00 -10.81
C VAL A 223 22.56 4.57 -11.15
N ILE A 224 22.79 4.31 -12.43
CA ILE A 224 24.12 3.96 -12.97
C ILE A 224 24.78 5.14 -13.71
N LEU A 225 23.99 6.13 -14.14
CA LEU A 225 24.46 7.36 -14.77
C LEU A 225 23.56 8.52 -14.35
N SER A 226 24.18 9.67 -14.02
CA SER A 226 23.50 10.93 -13.73
C SER A 226 24.28 12.08 -14.36
N GLU A 227 23.94 12.44 -15.61
CA GLU A 227 24.55 13.54 -16.36
C GLU A 227 23.56 14.72 -16.39
N GLY A 228 23.86 15.80 -15.67
CA GLY A 228 22.96 16.97 -15.57
C GLY A 228 21.76 16.80 -14.63
N PHE A 229 21.53 15.59 -14.12
CA PHE A 229 20.63 15.34 -12.98
C PHE A 229 21.39 15.40 -11.66
N GLU A 230 20.80 16.04 -10.65
CA GLU A 230 21.32 16.11 -9.29
C GLU A 230 20.30 15.53 -8.30
N TYR A 231 20.76 14.72 -7.34
CA TYR A 231 19.89 14.22 -6.28
C TYR A 231 19.71 15.27 -5.20
N ILE A 232 18.52 15.85 -5.12
CA ILE A 232 18.21 16.96 -4.22
C ILE A 232 16.94 16.70 -3.43
N ASN A 233 16.91 17.21 -2.20
CA ASN A 233 15.69 17.32 -1.41
C ASN A 233 15.10 18.72 -1.60
N GLU A 234 14.08 18.84 -2.45
CA GLU A 234 13.35 20.11 -2.66
C GLU A 234 12.25 20.34 -1.61
N GLY A 235 12.11 19.42 -0.67
CA GLY A 235 11.19 19.53 0.45
C GLY A 235 11.80 20.29 1.62
N THR A 236 11.21 20.09 2.78
CA THR A 236 11.78 20.56 4.06
C THR A 236 12.43 19.37 4.78
N ALA A 237 13.10 19.63 5.91
CA ALA A 237 13.55 18.54 6.78
C ALA A 237 12.38 17.68 7.28
N ILE A 238 11.20 18.29 7.47
CA ILE A 238 9.98 17.67 8.01
C ILE A 238 9.21 16.92 6.91
N LYS A 239 9.18 17.49 5.70
CA LYS A 239 8.52 16.92 4.52
C LYS A 239 9.54 16.78 3.40
N PRO A 240 10.46 15.81 3.52
CA PRO A 240 11.49 15.63 2.52
C PRO A 240 10.85 15.20 1.19
N LYS A 241 11.31 15.80 0.10
CA LYS A 241 10.92 15.46 -1.27
C LYS A 241 12.18 15.14 -2.09
N PRO A 242 12.88 14.05 -1.74
CA PRO A 242 14.09 13.66 -2.44
C PRO A 242 13.78 13.25 -3.89
N GLY A 243 14.72 13.50 -4.79
CA GLY A 243 14.65 13.02 -6.16
C GLY A 243 15.79 13.57 -7.01
N TYR A 244 15.96 12.98 -8.19
CA TYR A 244 16.88 13.47 -9.20
C TYR A 244 16.21 14.58 -10.01
N VAL A 245 16.84 15.75 -10.09
CA VAL A 245 16.33 16.93 -10.79
C VAL A 245 17.34 17.39 -11.83
N ALA A 246 16.86 17.65 -13.04
CA ALA A 246 17.62 18.30 -14.10
C ALA A 246 16.86 19.53 -14.59
N THR A 247 17.59 20.55 -15.07
CA THR A 247 17.03 21.81 -15.60
C THR A 247 17.54 22.16 -17.00
N GLN A 248 18.35 21.29 -17.61
CA GLN A 248 18.98 21.54 -18.91
C GLN A 248 18.55 20.48 -19.94
N PRO A 249 18.19 20.87 -21.18
CA PRO A 249 17.99 19.94 -22.27
C PRO A 249 19.20 19.01 -22.48
N GLY A 250 18.93 17.74 -22.78
CA GLY A 250 19.97 16.75 -23.00
C GLY A 250 20.54 16.11 -21.73
N SER A 251 20.13 16.54 -20.54
CA SER A 251 20.45 15.85 -19.27
C SER A 251 19.90 14.42 -19.31
N ARG A 252 20.66 13.46 -18.74
CA ARG A 252 20.38 12.02 -18.80
C ARG A 252 20.47 11.38 -17.42
N LEU A 253 19.50 10.53 -17.11
CA LEU A 253 19.50 9.65 -15.95
C LEU A 253 19.32 8.22 -16.45
N GLN A 254 20.22 7.30 -16.08
CA GLN A 254 20.07 5.88 -16.43
C GLN A 254 19.88 5.03 -15.19
N LEU A 255 18.90 4.14 -15.27
CA LEU A 255 18.44 3.28 -14.20
C LEU A 255 18.65 1.82 -14.61
N ARG A 256 19.30 1.02 -13.76
CA ARG A 256 19.29 -0.44 -13.88
C ARG A 256 18.08 -0.98 -13.13
N VAL A 257 17.18 -1.64 -13.85
CA VAL A 257 15.90 -2.14 -13.34
C VAL A 257 15.82 -3.65 -13.58
N ASP A 258 15.42 -4.40 -12.56
CA ASP A 258 15.09 -5.81 -12.70
C ASP A 258 13.60 -5.96 -13.07
N THR A 259 13.36 -6.23 -14.36
CA THR A 259 12.04 -6.51 -14.91
C THR A 259 11.79 -8.01 -15.08
N ASP A 260 12.66 -8.91 -14.61
CA ASP A 260 12.43 -10.37 -14.69
C ASP A 260 11.31 -10.79 -13.72
N ARG A 261 10.30 -11.50 -14.22
CA ARG A 261 9.17 -12.03 -13.42
C ARG A 261 9.01 -13.53 -13.54
N SER A 262 10.07 -14.22 -13.98
CA SER A 262 10.12 -15.69 -14.03
C SER A 262 9.90 -16.34 -12.66
N ALA A 263 10.40 -15.73 -11.58
CA ALA A 263 10.27 -16.25 -10.21
C ALA A 263 8.82 -16.32 -9.71
N VAL A 264 7.92 -15.50 -10.26
CA VAL A 264 6.48 -15.51 -9.95
C VAL A 264 5.65 -16.16 -11.07
N GLY A 265 6.31 -16.94 -11.93
CA GLY A 265 5.67 -17.75 -12.97
C GLY A 265 5.24 -16.98 -14.22
N SER A 266 5.78 -15.78 -14.48
CA SER A 266 5.44 -15.04 -15.69
C SER A 266 6.05 -15.69 -16.95
N PRO A 267 5.31 -15.75 -18.08
CA PRO A 267 5.86 -16.24 -19.35
C PRO A 267 7.04 -15.38 -19.81
N PRO A 268 8.16 -15.93 -20.34
CA PRO A 268 9.36 -15.14 -20.66
C PRO A 268 9.16 -14.01 -21.69
N ASP A 269 8.17 -14.16 -22.57
CA ASP A 269 7.82 -13.21 -23.63
C ASP A 269 6.79 -12.16 -23.20
N ALA A 270 6.21 -12.31 -22.01
CA ALA A 270 5.27 -11.35 -21.48
C ALA A 270 5.97 -10.02 -21.12
N MET A 271 5.28 -8.91 -21.39
CA MET A 271 5.77 -7.58 -21.06
C MET A 271 5.44 -7.21 -19.61
N VAL A 272 6.31 -6.44 -18.97
CA VAL A 272 6.16 -5.97 -17.59
C VAL A 272 5.92 -4.47 -17.60
N HIS A 273 4.97 -4.02 -16.78
CA HIS A 273 4.79 -2.59 -16.57
C HIS A 273 5.78 -2.04 -15.56
N VAL A 274 6.38 -0.92 -15.91
CA VAL A 274 7.22 -0.10 -15.03
C VAL A 274 6.60 1.29 -14.94
N TYR A 275 6.41 1.79 -13.74
CA TYR A 275 5.83 3.11 -13.47
C TYR A 275 6.91 4.03 -12.92
N LEU A 276 7.35 5.01 -13.70
CA LEU A 276 8.34 5.98 -13.24
C LEU A 276 7.65 7.14 -12.50
N HIS A 277 8.05 7.40 -11.27
CA HIS A 277 7.54 8.54 -10.50
C HIS A 277 8.23 9.82 -10.96
N HIS A 278 7.43 10.77 -11.45
CA HIS A 278 7.90 12.09 -11.86
C HIS A 278 7.04 13.18 -11.25
N LEU A 279 7.63 14.36 -11.03
CA LEU A 279 6.86 15.53 -10.60
C LEU A 279 6.15 16.15 -11.79
N ARG A 280 4.90 16.57 -11.62
CA ARG A 280 4.25 17.57 -12.45
C ARG A 280 3.96 18.84 -11.67
N SER A 281 4.06 19.99 -12.32
CA SER A 281 3.84 21.31 -11.73
C SER A 281 3.44 22.34 -12.78
N TYR A 282 2.90 23.47 -12.32
CA TYR A 282 2.42 24.57 -13.18
C TYR A 282 3.49 25.57 -13.62
N GLU A 283 4.71 25.45 -13.08
CA GLU A 283 5.82 26.34 -13.38
C GLU A 283 7.12 25.54 -13.54
N HIS A 284 8.03 26.07 -14.35
CA HIS A 284 9.39 25.59 -14.59
C HIS A 284 9.54 24.22 -15.30
N MET A 285 8.47 23.44 -15.45
CA MET A 285 8.54 22.04 -15.87
C MET A 285 8.81 21.85 -17.36
N GLY A 286 9.74 20.93 -17.67
CA GLY A 286 10.08 20.52 -19.02
C GLY A 286 9.41 19.22 -19.47
N THR A 287 9.80 18.78 -20.67
CA THR A 287 9.46 17.46 -21.22
C THR A 287 10.67 16.52 -21.09
N ALA A 288 10.43 15.22 -20.90
CA ALA A 288 11.47 14.20 -20.99
C ALA A 288 11.00 13.00 -21.82
N THR A 289 11.95 12.32 -22.45
CA THR A 289 11.72 11.04 -23.12
C THR A 289 12.29 9.92 -22.26
N ILE A 290 11.54 8.84 -22.11
CA ILE A 290 11.92 7.65 -21.36
C ILE A 290 12.04 6.48 -22.33
N THR A 291 13.19 5.82 -22.38
CA THR A 291 13.49 4.73 -23.33
C THR A 291 14.27 3.59 -22.71
N CYS A 292 14.16 2.39 -23.29
CA CYS A 292 15.03 1.26 -22.97
C CYS A 292 16.24 1.30 -23.89
N ILE A 293 17.44 1.31 -23.33
CA ILE A 293 18.69 1.46 -24.09
C ILE A 293 19.59 0.22 -24.06
N SER A 294 19.37 -0.70 -23.11
CA SER A 294 20.13 -1.97 -23.04
C SER A 294 19.38 -3.03 -22.22
N GLY A 295 19.64 -4.30 -22.49
CA GLY A 295 19.12 -5.46 -21.74
C GLY A 295 17.64 -5.77 -21.95
N CYS A 296 16.83 -4.80 -22.38
CA CYS A 296 15.38 -4.88 -22.55
C CYS A 296 14.91 -4.01 -23.73
N SER A 297 13.68 -4.20 -24.17
CA SER A 297 13.02 -3.38 -25.19
C SER A 297 11.75 -2.73 -24.63
N CYS A 298 11.51 -1.48 -25.04
CA CYS A 298 10.26 -0.78 -24.82
C CYS A 298 10.08 0.35 -25.84
N SER A 299 8.85 0.76 -26.07
CA SER A 299 8.54 1.98 -26.84
C SER A 299 8.95 3.21 -26.05
N ALA A 300 9.45 4.23 -26.76
CA ALA A 300 9.75 5.51 -26.15
C ALA A 300 8.47 6.17 -25.61
N VAL A 301 8.53 6.69 -24.39
CA VAL A 301 7.44 7.42 -23.74
C VAL A 301 7.87 8.88 -23.56
N GLU A 302 7.10 9.81 -24.10
CA GLU A 302 7.32 11.24 -23.88
C GLU A 302 6.42 11.75 -22.75
N VAL A 303 7.00 12.50 -21.83
CA VAL A 303 6.33 12.99 -20.63
C VAL A 303 6.50 14.50 -20.53
N ASN A 304 5.43 15.23 -20.80
CA ASN A 304 5.34 16.66 -20.51
C ASN A 304 4.96 16.84 -19.03
N ALA A 305 5.89 17.33 -18.21
CA ALA A 305 5.69 17.47 -16.78
C ALA A 305 4.96 18.78 -16.38
N HIS A 306 4.63 19.63 -17.35
CA HIS A 306 3.89 20.86 -17.10
C HIS A 306 2.37 20.60 -17.10
N ILE A 307 1.69 21.15 -16.09
CA ILE A 307 0.22 21.13 -15.94
C ILE A 307 -0.31 22.54 -15.74
N THR A 308 -1.61 22.78 -15.91
CA THR A 308 -2.17 24.15 -15.77
C THR A 308 -2.72 24.40 -14.36
N GLU A 309 -3.07 23.34 -13.64
CA GLU A 309 -3.54 23.39 -12.28
C GLU A 309 -2.42 23.85 -11.34
N LYS A 310 -2.71 24.81 -10.46
CA LYS A 310 -1.73 25.40 -9.53
C LYS A 310 -1.39 24.47 -8.35
N VAL A 311 -0.90 23.30 -8.67
CA VAL A 311 -0.48 22.25 -7.75
C VAL A 311 0.81 21.62 -8.26
N SER A 312 1.59 21.06 -7.34
CA SER A 312 2.73 20.21 -7.69
C SER A 312 2.47 18.83 -7.11
N GLN A 313 2.47 17.79 -7.95
CA GLN A 313 2.12 16.44 -7.54
C GLN A 313 2.96 15.39 -8.27
N VAL A 314 3.17 14.25 -7.62
CA VAL A 314 3.82 13.10 -8.24
C VAL A 314 2.82 12.35 -9.13
N TYR A 315 3.26 12.07 -10.35
CA TYR A 315 2.56 11.29 -11.36
C TYR A 315 3.39 10.07 -11.74
N MET A 316 2.76 9.10 -12.38
CA MET A 316 3.42 7.93 -12.91
C MET A 316 3.45 7.97 -14.43
N ALA A 317 4.61 7.72 -15.02
CA ALA A 317 4.73 7.43 -16.45
C ALA A 317 4.84 5.91 -16.62
N ARG A 318 3.92 5.29 -17.36
CA ARG A 318 3.92 3.84 -17.60
C ARG A 318 4.81 3.49 -18.78
N LEU A 319 5.72 2.55 -18.56
CA LEU A 319 6.48 1.87 -19.59
C LEU A 319 6.03 0.41 -19.68
N VAL A 320 5.98 -0.11 -20.90
CA VAL A 320 5.74 -1.53 -21.18
C VAL A 320 7.06 -2.11 -21.66
N ILE A 321 7.72 -2.90 -20.80
CA ILE A 321 9.13 -3.31 -20.96
C ILE A 321 9.23 -4.84 -21.06
N SER A 322 10.10 -5.35 -21.92
CA SER A 322 10.42 -6.78 -21.94
C SER A 322 11.11 -7.22 -20.65
N GLN A 323 10.94 -8.48 -20.26
CA GLN A 323 11.59 -9.02 -19.06
C GLN A 323 13.12 -9.08 -19.22
N SER A 324 13.84 -8.63 -18.20
CA SER A 324 15.30 -8.65 -18.12
C SER A 324 15.78 -8.37 -16.70
N LYS A 325 16.83 -9.09 -16.26
CA LYS A 325 17.47 -8.84 -14.95
C LYS A 325 18.28 -7.54 -14.91
N ASP A 326 18.73 -7.07 -16.08
CA ASP A 326 19.64 -5.94 -16.24
C ASP A 326 19.09 -4.94 -17.27
N CYS A 327 17.80 -4.59 -17.15
CA CYS A 327 17.18 -3.60 -18.03
C CYS A 327 17.74 -2.20 -17.74
N ILE A 328 18.28 -1.51 -18.74
CA ILE A 328 18.72 -0.12 -18.61
C ILE A 328 17.69 0.80 -19.23
N VAL A 329 17.04 1.60 -18.37
CA VAL A 329 16.06 2.62 -18.74
C VAL A 329 16.74 4.00 -18.65
N GLU A 330 16.65 4.78 -19.72
CA GLU A 330 17.14 6.16 -19.76
C GLU A 330 15.98 7.16 -19.70
N VAL A 331 16.14 8.18 -18.86
CA VAL A 331 15.31 9.40 -18.86
C VAL A 331 16.17 10.53 -19.41
N LYS A 332 15.72 11.16 -20.49
CA LYS A 332 16.43 12.27 -21.14
C LYS A 332 15.56 13.50 -21.23
N VAL A 333 16.03 14.63 -20.68
CA VAL A 333 15.32 15.91 -20.76
C VAL A 333 15.31 16.41 -22.21
N ALA A 334 14.13 16.67 -22.74
CA ALA A 334 13.94 17.14 -24.10
C ALA A 334 14.20 18.65 -24.22
N SER A 335 14.53 19.11 -25.42
CA SER A 335 14.61 20.53 -25.76
C SER A 335 13.24 21.16 -25.96
N SER A 336 12.18 20.36 -26.13
CA SER A 336 10.79 20.84 -26.14
C SER A 336 10.32 21.10 -24.71
N THR A 337 9.51 22.14 -24.53
CA THR A 337 8.84 22.46 -23.27
C THR A 337 7.56 23.24 -23.55
N SER A 338 6.58 23.10 -22.66
CA SER A 338 5.35 23.89 -22.69
C SER A 338 5.30 24.98 -21.61
N SER A 339 6.27 25.03 -20.69
CA SER A 339 6.37 26.05 -19.64
C SER A 339 7.38 27.16 -19.96
N GLY A 340 8.26 26.94 -20.95
CA GLY A 340 9.41 27.80 -21.25
C GLY A 340 10.71 27.41 -20.53
N GLU A 341 10.66 26.44 -19.62
CA GLU A 341 11.82 25.93 -18.88
C GLU A 341 11.90 24.39 -18.94
N HIS A 342 12.99 23.80 -18.44
CA HIS A 342 13.30 22.38 -18.65
C HIS A 342 13.45 21.56 -17.36
N LYS A 343 12.83 22.00 -16.25
CA LYS A 343 12.88 21.24 -14.99
C LYS A 343 12.20 19.90 -15.14
N PHE A 344 12.90 18.81 -14.86
CA PHE A 344 12.32 17.47 -14.78
C PHE A 344 12.81 16.77 -13.52
N LYS A 345 11.88 16.19 -12.76
CA LYS A 345 12.19 15.48 -11.51
C LYS A 345 11.72 14.04 -11.57
N VAL A 346 12.59 13.13 -11.18
CA VAL A 346 12.31 11.70 -10.99
C VAL A 346 12.54 11.35 -9.52
N SER A 347 11.59 10.65 -8.90
CA SER A 347 11.61 10.39 -7.43
C SER A 347 11.54 8.92 -7.04
N GLY A 348 11.31 8.03 -8.00
CA GLY A 348 11.14 6.61 -7.74
C GLY A 348 10.68 5.83 -8.97
N LEU A 349 10.51 4.52 -8.81
CA LEU A 349 9.72 3.70 -9.72
C LEU A 349 8.93 2.63 -8.99
N VAL A 350 7.96 2.06 -9.68
CA VAL A 350 7.31 0.79 -9.33
C VAL A 350 7.47 -0.18 -10.48
N VAL A 351 7.82 -1.44 -10.20
CA VAL A 351 7.78 -2.52 -11.19
C VAL A 351 6.61 -3.43 -10.88
N ALA A 352 5.78 -3.76 -11.86
CA ALA A 352 4.62 -4.61 -11.66
C ALA A 352 4.98 -5.99 -11.09
N GLU A 353 4.04 -6.57 -10.33
CA GLU A 353 4.19 -7.89 -9.72
C GLU A 353 4.33 -9.00 -10.76
N LYS A 354 3.48 -9.01 -11.79
CA LYS A 354 3.47 -10.05 -12.84
C LYS A 354 3.58 -9.40 -14.21
N ALA A 355 4.12 -10.16 -15.17
CA ALA A 355 4.10 -9.75 -16.57
C ALA A 355 2.76 -10.10 -17.25
N GLY A 356 2.41 -9.37 -18.31
CA GLY A 356 1.33 -9.69 -19.25
C GLY A 356 -0.10 -9.47 -18.75
N VAL A 357 -0.29 -9.15 -17.47
CA VAL A 357 -1.60 -8.88 -16.87
C VAL A 357 -1.67 -7.39 -16.53
N GLY A 358 -2.81 -6.75 -16.79
CA GLY A 358 -3.08 -5.42 -16.25
C GLY A 358 -2.90 -5.45 -14.73
N ASP A 359 -1.95 -4.67 -14.22
CA ASP A 359 -1.61 -4.71 -12.81
C ASP A 359 -2.54 -3.81 -11.98
N ALA A 360 -2.41 -3.90 -10.66
CA ALA A 360 -3.22 -3.09 -9.77
C ALA A 360 -2.95 -1.59 -9.84
N MET A 361 -1.79 -1.16 -10.37
CA MET A 361 -1.50 0.25 -10.57
C MET A 361 -2.38 0.83 -11.68
N GLU A 362 -2.77 0.04 -12.67
CA GLU A 362 -3.76 0.47 -13.68
C GLU A 362 -5.11 0.84 -13.03
N ARG A 363 -5.54 0.09 -12.01
CA ARG A 363 -6.76 0.40 -11.26
C ARG A 363 -6.64 1.62 -10.36
N LEU A 364 -5.42 1.95 -9.93
CA LEU A 364 -5.12 3.10 -9.06
C LEU A 364 -4.88 4.42 -9.80
N GLY A 365 -5.10 4.44 -11.11
CA GLY A 365 -4.94 5.61 -11.96
C GLY A 365 -4.18 5.27 -13.24
N GLY A 366 -3.24 4.34 -13.22
CA GLY A 366 -2.50 3.96 -14.42
C GLY A 366 -1.61 5.09 -14.97
N ASP A 367 -1.42 5.08 -16.30
CA ASP A 367 -0.52 6.00 -16.99
C ASP A 367 -0.97 7.45 -16.85
N ASN A 368 -0.04 8.29 -16.43
CA ASN A 368 -0.20 9.72 -16.32
C ASN A 368 -1.35 10.20 -15.41
N GLN A 369 -1.66 9.45 -14.36
CA GLN A 369 -2.57 9.92 -13.32
C GLN A 369 -1.82 10.42 -12.08
N PRO A 370 -2.41 11.36 -11.32
CA PRO A 370 -1.89 11.74 -10.03
C PRO A 370 -1.84 10.50 -9.14
N PHE A 371 -0.69 10.22 -8.55
CA PHE A 371 -0.54 9.03 -7.72
C PHE A 371 -0.58 9.37 -6.23
N GLY A 372 -1.29 8.54 -5.47
CA GLY A 372 -1.53 8.66 -4.02
C GLY A 372 -0.31 8.35 -3.16
N LEU A 373 0.91 8.63 -3.62
CA LEU A 373 2.14 8.44 -2.83
C LEU A 373 2.37 9.52 -1.77
N ARG A 374 1.42 10.42 -1.53
CA ARG A 374 1.61 11.52 -0.59
C ARG A 374 2.05 11.02 0.80
N GLN A 375 1.60 9.82 1.18
CA GLN A 375 1.90 9.16 2.45
C GLN A 375 3.30 8.56 2.52
N HIS A 376 3.87 8.10 1.40
CA HIS A 376 5.21 7.50 1.37
C HIS A 376 6.31 8.48 0.93
N ASN A 377 5.94 9.57 0.23
CA ASN A 377 6.86 10.59 -0.23
C ASN A 377 6.98 11.77 0.75
N GLY A 378 6.48 11.63 1.98
CA GLY A 378 6.61 12.64 3.04
C GLY A 378 5.66 13.86 2.92
N ASP A 379 4.71 13.86 1.98
CA ASP A 379 3.69 14.93 1.90
C ASP A 379 2.68 14.85 3.07
N ALA A 380 2.41 13.63 3.54
CA ALA A 380 1.77 13.32 4.81
C ALA A 380 2.73 12.43 5.62
N THR A 381 3.16 12.90 6.80
CA THR A 381 4.03 12.11 7.67
C THR A 381 3.20 10.98 8.29
N GLN A 382 3.70 9.75 8.14
CA GLN A 382 3.19 8.61 8.90
C GLN A 382 3.27 8.94 10.38
N VAL A 383 2.27 8.50 11.13
CA VAL A 383 2.19 8.77 12.55
C VAL A 383 2.90 7.67 13.29
N VAL A 384 3.79 8.05 14.20
CA VAL A 384 4.45 7.15 15.14
C VAL A 384 4.02 7.52 16.55
N TRP A 385 3.66 6.52 17.34
CA TRP A 385 3.35 6.65 18.75
C TRP A 385 4.40 5.93 19.58
N THR A 386 4.90 6.62 20.60
CA THR A 386 5.90 6.15 21.56
C THR A 386 5.46 6.52 22.98
N LYS A 387 6.25 6.15 23.99
CA LYS A 387 6.01 6.61 25.37
C LYS A 387 6.18 8.13 25.51
N GLU A 388 7.06 8.70 24.71
CA GLU A 388 7.42 10.11 24.69
C GLU A 388 6.36 10.96 23.99
N GLY A 389 5.49 10.33 23.21
CA GLY A 389 4.34 10.96 22.57
C GLY A 389 4.14 10.53 21.12
N ARG A 390 3.39 11.35 20.40
CA ARG A 390 3.08 11.18 18.98
C ARG A 390 3.98 12.08 18.15
N THR A 391 4.61 11.53 17.11
CA THR A 391 5.32 12.27 16.06
C THR A 391 4.67 11.98 14.71
N GLY A 392 4.67 12.92 13.77
CA GLY A 392 4.00 12.75 12.48
C GLY A 392 2.50 13.11 12.47
N GLY A 393 1.94 13.15 11.27
CA GLY A 393 0.53 13.43 10.97
C GLY A 393 0.23 14.90 10.61
N HIS A 394 -0.97 15.13 10.05
CA HIS A 394 -1.44 16.47 9.71
C HIS A 394 -1.65 17.34 10.97
N GLY A 395 -1.02 18.52 11.01
CA GLY A 395 -1.35 19.61 11.94
C GLY A 395 -0.66 19.60 13.32
N GLN A 396 0.38 18.78 13.53
CA GLN A 396 1.19 18.85 14.76
C GLN A 396 2.42 19.76 14.54
N PRO A 397 2.73 20.69 15.47
CA PRO A 397 4.05 21.29 15.54
C PRO A 397 5.02 20.23 16.08
N GLU A 398 5.97 19.81 15.26
CA GLU A 398 6.93 18.77 15.61
C GLU A 398 8.15 19.41 16.28
N ARG A 399 8.60 18.80 17.39
CA ARG A 399 9.67 19.32 18.28
C ARG A 399 11.04 19.37 17.63
#